data_AF-K8PF36-F1
#
_entry.id   AF-K8PF36-F1
#
_cell.length_a   1.000
_cell.length_b   1.000
_cell.length_c   1.000
_cell.angle_alpha   90.00
_cell.angle_beta   90.00
_cell.angle_gamma   90.00
#
_symmetry.space_group_name_H-M   'P 1'
#
loop_
_entity.id
_entity.type
_entity.pdbx_description
1 polymer ?
#
loop_
_entity_poly.entity_id
_entity_poly.type
_entity_poly.pdbx_seq_one_letter_code
_entity_poly.pdbx_strand_id
1 'polypeptide(L)'
;NDSFTSNTGTITWDFNLDNSLVQYLAEGETITVTYTITVQDDSSTATDTSATQTVTVVITGTNDTPVITAVDVSGAVKEDTALEAGNVLHDTGSVTFADADLTDHATASFAFVGDATTSAAAIPGGLHTALQSALTLQNDSFTSNTGTINWDFNLDNGLVQYLAEGET
;
A
#
# COMPACT_ATOMS: atom_id res chain seq x y z
N ASN A 1 20.07 21.99 -32.04
CA ASN A 1 20.62 22.27 -33.38
C ASN A 1 20.02 23.59 -33.79
N ASP A 2 20.64 24.68 -33.35
CA ASP A 2 20.05 26.01 -33.47
C ASP A 2 20.45 26.59 -34.82
N SER A 3 19.47 27.05 -35.59
CA SER A 3 19.66 27.66 -36.90
C SER A 3 19.24 29.12 -36.81
N PHE A 4 20.19 30.04 -36.96
CA PHE A 4 19.94 31.47 -37.03
C PHE A 4 20.01 31.91 -38.50
N THR A 5 18.88 32.31 -39.08
CA THR A 5 18.81 32.90 -40.43
C THR A 5 17.91 34.12 -40.36
N SER A 6 18.44 35.32 -40.66
CA SER A 6 17.89 36.61 -40.18
C SER A 6 18.01 36.75 -38.66
N ASN A 7 17.83 37.95 -38.10
CA ASN A 7 18.01 38.25 -36.67
C ASN A 7 16.95 37.59 -35.75
N THR A 8 16.48 36.41 -36.14
CA THR A 8 15.45 35.58 -35.55
C THR A 8 16.04 34.19 -35.32
N GLY A 9 16.03 33.74 -34.08
CA GLY A 9 16.39 32.37 -33.68
C GLY A 9 15.24 31.67 -32.99
N THR A 10 15.31 30.34 -32.88
CA THR A 10 14.38 29.53 -32.09
C THR A 10 15.18 28.71 -31.11
N ILE A 11 14.80 28.76 -29.83
CA ILE A 11 15.37 27.90 -28.78
C ILE A 11 14.41 26.74 -28.59
N THR A 12 14.90 25.52 -28.81
CA THR A 12 14.17 24.29 -28.47
C THR A 12 14.69 23.79 -27.14
N TRP A 13 13.79 23.37 -26.25
CA TRP A 13 14.15 22.80 -24.95
C TRP A 13 13.44 21.45 -24.77
N ASP A 14 14.09 20.56 -24.05
CA ASP A 14 13.59 19.24 -23.68
C ASP A 14 13.69 19.09 -22.16
N PHE A 15 12.65 18.52 -21.55
CA PHE A 15 12.64 18.16 -20.14
C PHE A 15 12.49 16.65 -20.03
N ASN A 16 13.43 16.02 -19.32
CA ASN A 16 13.40 14.59 -19.04
C ASN A 16 13.73 14.37 -17.56
N LEU A 17 12.86 13.66 -16.87
CA LEU A 17 13.01 13.30 -15.47
C LEU A 17 12.74 11.81 -15.32
N ASP A 18 13.57 11.13 -14.53
CA ASP A 18 13.32 9.73 -14.19
C ASP A 18 12.07 9.65 -13.31
N ASN A 19 11.11 8.83 -13.72
CA ASN A 19 9.86 8.62 -13.01
C ASN A 19 10.08 8.17 -11.56
N SER A 20 11.13 7.38 -11.31
CA SER A 20 11.47 6.90 -9.96
C SER A 20 11.78 8.02 -8.95
N LEU A 21 12.13 9.22 -9.42
CA LEU A 21 12.43 10.37 -8.56
C LEU A 21 11.16 11.07 -8.05
N VAL A 22 9.99 10.77 -8.60
CA VAL A 22 8.72 11.45 -8.29
C VAL A 22 7.58 10.51 -7.92
N GLN A 23 7.86 9.19 -7.83
CA GLN A 23 6.93 8.16 -7.34
C GLN A 23 6.38 8.42 -5.93
N TYR A 24 6.93 9.40 -5.20
CA TYR A 24 6.48 9.73 -3.86
C TYR A 24 5.30 10.72 -3.84
N LEU A 25 4.95 11.31 -4.99
CA LEU A 25 3.90 12.30 -5.11
C LEU A 25 2.54 11.63 -5.27
N ALA A 26 1.67 11.80 -4.27
CA ALA A 26 0.30 11.32 -4.31
C ALA A 26 -0.55 12.05 -5.38
N GLU A 27 -1.76 11.55 -5.62
CA GLU A 27 -2.69 12.19 -6.57
C GLU A 27 -2.93 13.68 -6.24
N GLY A 28 -2.59 14.54 -7.19
CA GLY A 28 -2.78 15.99 -7.07
C GLY A 28 -1.67 16.73 -6.33
N GLU A 29 -0.68 16.03 -5.76
CA GLU A 29 0.55 16.67 -5.30
C GLU A 29 1.38 17.16 -6.48
N THR A 30 2.09 18.28 -6.30
CA THR A 30 2.85 18.88 -7.41
C THR A 30 4.24 19.34 -7.02
N ILE A 31 5.17 19.21 -7.98
CA ILE A 31 6.48 19.85 -7.94
C ILE A 31 6.54 20.84 -9.11
N THR A 32 6.89 22.09 -8.81
CA THR A 32 7.09 23.11 -9.84
C THR A 32 8.58 23.38 -10.01
N VAL A 33 9.07 23.21 -11.24
CA VAL A 33 10.46 23.49 -11.62
C VAL A 33 10.48 24.70 -12.56
N THR A 34 11.31 25.68 -12.24
CA THR A 34 11.39 26.94 -13.00
C THR A 34 12.79 27.11 -13.57
N TYR A 35 12.87 27.32 -14.88
CA TYR A 35 14.11 27.57 -15.62
C TYR A 35 14.07 28.98 -16.21
N THR A 36 15.20 29.70 -16.11
CA THR A 36 15.36 31.00 -16.78
C THR A 36 16.27 30.81 -17.99
N ILE A 37 15.74 31.10 -19.18
CA ILE A 37 16.49 31.17 -20.42
C ILE A 37 16.95 32.61 -20.60
N THR A 38 18.26 32.84 -20.71
CA THR A 38 18.84 34.15 -20.99
C THR A 38 19.44 34.14 -22.39
N VAL A 39 19.04 35.10 -23.23
CA VAL A 39 19.62 35.35 -24.55
C VAL A 39 20.43 36.63 -24.45
N GLN A 40 21.71 36.56 -24.78
CA GLN A 40 22.64 37.69 -24.77
C GLN A 40 22.89 38.15 -26.19
N ASP A 41 22.77 39.46 -26.46
CA ASP A 41 23.32 40.07 -27.66
C ASP A 41 24.85 40.13 -27.55
N ASP A 42 25.57 39.57 -28.51
CA ASP A 42 27.04 39.49 -28.57
C ASP A 42 27.67 40.57 -29.45
N SER A 43 26.93 41.66 -29.73
CA SER A 43 27.35 42.75 -30.61
C SER A 43 28.64 43.49 -30.20
N SER A 44 29.23 43.18 -29.04
CA SER A 44 30.49 43.76 -28.51
C SER A 44 30.44 45.28 -28.32
N THR A 45 29.22 45.82 -28.25
CA THR A 45 28.96 47.23 -27.98
C THR A 45 28.71 47.42 -26.47
N ALA A 46 28.96 48.61 -25.93
CA ALA A 46 28.73 48.91 -24.51
C ALA A 46 27.26 48.78 -24.05
N THR A 47 26.36 48.37 -24.95
CA THR A 47 24.93 48.16 -24.72
C THR A 47 24.54 46.69 -24.87
N ASP A 48 25.45 45.73 -24.61
CA ASP A 48 25.15 44.29 -24.51
C ASP A 48 23.85 44.08 -23.73
N THR A 49 22.75 43.82 -24.46
CA THR A 49 21.42 43.69 -23.87
C THR A 49 21.07 42.21 -23.80
N SER A 50 20.71 41.74 -22.61
CA SER A 50 20.19 40.40 -22.41
C SER A 50 18.66 40.43 -22.31
N ALA A 51 17.99 39.49 -22.98
CA ALA A 51 16.59 39.18 -22.74
C ALA A 51 16.47 37.89 -21.92
N THR A 52 15.51 37.83 -21.00
CA THR A 52 15.24 36.62 -20.20
C THR A 52 13.82 36.13 -20.44
N GLN A 53 13.62 34.82 -20.41
CA GLN A 53 12.32 34.17 -20.47
C GLN A 53 12.28 33.01 -19.48
N THR A 54 11.20 32.93 -18.71
CA THR A 54 10.98 31.83 -17.78
C THR A 54 10.22 30.69 -18.44
N VAL A 55 10.66 29.46 -18.20
CA VAL A 55 9.97 28.21 -18.51
C VAL A 55 9.61 27.53 -17.19
N THR A 56 8.34 27.18 -17.01
CA THR A 56 7.84 26.48 -15.82
C THR A 56 7.36 25.10 -16.22
N VAL A 57 7.86 24.08 -15.53
CA VAL A 57 7.42 22.69 -15.64
C VAL A 57 6.71 22.33 -14.35
N VAL A 58 5.48 21.84 -14.44
CA VAL A 58 4.71 21.33 -13.30
C VAL A 58 4.61 19.82 -13.44
N ILE A 59 5.10 19.11 -12.44
CA ILE A 59 4.97 17.66 -12.32
C ILE A 59 3.84 17.41 -11.34
N THR A 60 2.85 16.61 -11.74
CA THR A 60 1.71 16.22 -10.91
C THR A 60 1.81 14.74 -10.60
N GLY A 61 1.68 14.39 -9.32
CA GLY A 61 1.64 13.02 -8.84
C GLY A 61 0.37 12.28 -9.22
N THR A 62 0.43 10.95 -9.08
CA THR A 62 -0.67 10.02 -9.32
C THR A 62 -0.72 9.02 -8.17
N ASN A 63 -1.90 8.55 -7.78
CA ASN A 63 -1.99 7.52 -6.76
C ASN A 63 -1.37 6.20 -7.25
N ASP A 64 -0.37 5.71 -6.56
CA ASP A 64 0.14 4.35 -6.68
C ASP A 64 -0.74 3.39 -5.88
N THR A 65 -0.77 2.10 -6.27
CA THR A 65 -1.57 1.09 -5.55
C THR A 65 -0.70 0.40 -4.50
N PRO A 66 -1.19 0.23 -3.26
CA PRO A 66 -0.40 -0.42 -2.21
C PRO A 66 -0.13 -1.88 -2.56
N VAL A 67 1.09 -2.34 -2.27
CA VAL A 67 1.53 -3.72 -2.48
C VAL A 67 1.52 -4.45 -1.15
N ILE A 68 0.73 -5.53 -1.07
CA ILE A 68 0.66 -6.42 0.10
C ILE A 68 1.69 -7.54 -0.04
N THR A 69 2.46 -7.77 1.03
CA THR A 69 3.38 -8.89 1.18
C THR A 69 2.92 -9.77 2.33
N ALA A 70 2.66 -11.05 2.03
CA ALA A 70 2.36 -12.04 3.05
C ALA A 70 3.64 -12.37 3.84
N VAL A 71 3.60 -12.19 5.17
CA VAL A 71 4.67 -12.63 6.07
C VAL A 71 4.28 -13.97 6.69
N ASP A 72 3.09 -14.03 7.26
CA ASP A 72 2.47 -15.25 7.74
C ASP A 72 0.95 -15.16 7.57
N VAL A 73 0.39 -16.00 6.71
CA VAL A 73 -1.02 -16.00 6.31
C VAL A 73 -1.63 -17.41 6.34
N SER A 74 -0.90 -18.38 6.87
CA SER A 74 -1.34 -19.77 6.96
C SER A 74 -1.33 -20.21 8.40
N GLY A 75 -2.52 -20.38 8.97
CA GLY A 75 -2.68 -20.92 10.31
C GLY A 75 -3.24 -22.34 10.32
N ALA A 76 -2.90 -23.11 11.34
CA ALA A 76 -3.44 -24.44 11.56
C ALA A 76 -3.57 -24.73 13.06
N VAL A 77 -4.82 -24.84 13.52
CA VAL A 77 -5.15 -25.24 14.88
C VAL A 77 -5.71 -26.67 14.89
N LYS A 78 -5.42 -27.42 15.95
CA LYS A 78 -5.93 -28.78 16.15
C LYS A 78 -6.76 -28.82 17.42
N GLU A 79 -7.97 -29.36 17.32
CA GLU A 79 -8.81 -29.66 18.47
C GLU A 79 -8.06 -30.52 19.51
N ASP A 80 -8.20 -30.15 20.78
CA ASP A 80 -7.63 -30.91 21.88
C ASP A 80 -8.52 -32.10 22.28
N THR A 81 -7.88 -33.15 22.80
CA THR A 81 -8.49 -34.38 23.27
C THR A 81 -9.33 -34.25 24.55
N ALA A 82 -9.18 -33.15 25.32
CA ALA A 82 -9.92 -32.91 26.56
C ALA A 82 -10.62 -31.54 26.56
N LEU A 83 -11.83 -31.50 27.12
CA LEU A 83 -12.55 -30.24 27.37
C LEU A 83 -12.01 -29.58 28.63
N GLU A 84 -10.97 -28.76 28.47
CA GLU A 84 -10.47 -27.89 29.52
C GLU A 84 -11.12 -26.51 29.40
N ALA A 85 -11.84 -26.08 30.45
CA ALA A 85 -12.48 -24.78 30.47
C ALA A 85 -11.44 -23.66 30.36
N GLY A 86 -11.57 -22.81 29.34
CA GLY A 86 -10.63 -21.72 29.05
C GLY A 86 -9.49 -22.10 28.10
N ASN A 87 -9.47 -23.32 27.57
CA ASN A 87 -8.57 -23.69 26.47
C ASN A 87 -9.06 -23.06 25.16
N VAL A 88 -8.15 -22.51 24.36
CA VAL A 88 -8.45 -21.84 23.10
C VAL A 88 -7.61 -22.42 21.98
N LEU A 89 -8.23 -22.59 20.81
CA LEU A 89 -7.52 -22.78 19.57
C LEU A 89 -6.99 -21.42 19.12
N HIS A 90 -5.67 -21.28 19.19
CA HIS A 90 -4.99 -20.01 19.03
C HIS A 90 -3.95 -20.08 17.90
N ASP A 91 -3.92 -19.05 17.08
CA ASP A 91 -2.89 -18.86 16.06
C ASP A 91 -2.71 -17.36 15.78
N THR A 92 -1.53 -16.97 15.31
CA THR A 92 -1.21 -15.57 15.02
C THR A 92 -0.32 -15.46 13.80
N GLY A 93 -0.43 -14.36 13.08
CA GLY A 93 0.50 -14.04 12.01
C GLY A 93 0.42 -12.59 11.60
N SER A 94 0.97 -12.29 10.43
CA SER A 94 1.05 -10.91 9.96
C SER A 94 1.11 -10.78 8.44
N VAL A 95 0.65 -9.64 7.95
CA VAL A 95 0.91 -9.16 6.60
C VAL A 95 1.53 -7.79 6.66
N THR A 96 2.42 -7.50 5.71
CA THR A 96 2.97 -6.17 5.54
C THR A 96 2.44 -5.56 4.26
N PHE A 97 2.42 -4.24 4.19
CA PHE A 97 2.15 -3.54 2.95
C PHE A 97 3.11 -2.38 2.78
N ALA A 98 3.28 -1.94 1.53
CA ALA A 98 4.04 -0.76 1.17
C ALA A 98 3.33 0.02 0.06
N ASP A 99 3.43 1.34 0.12
CA ASP A 99 2.92 2.30 -0.86
C ASP A 99 4.01 3.33 -1.20
N ALA A 100 4.05 3.77 -2.46
CA ALA A 100 5.04 4.74 -2.92
C ALA A 100 4.68 6.17 -2.48
N ASP A 101 3.41 6.49 -2.34
CA ASP A 101 2.89 7.83 -2.07
C ASP A 101 3.13 8.26 -0.61
N LEU A 102 3.78 9.42 -0.38
CA LEU A 102 4.21 9.82 0.97
C LEU A 102 3.08 10.26 1.92
N THR A 103 1.93 10.59 1.36
CA THR A 103 0.80 11.19 2.10
C THR A 103 -0.43 10.31 2.13
N ASP A 104 -0.32 9.08 1.61
CA ASP A 104 -1.39 8.10 1.66
C ASP A 104 -1.64 7.59 3.08
N HIS A 105 -2.89 7.16 3.29
CA HIS A 105 -3.33 6.57 4.55
C HIS A 105 -3.90 5.18 4.27
N ALA A 106 -3.17 4.15 4.70
CA ALA A 106 -3.65 2.78 4.61
C ALA A 106 -4.70 2.46 5.68
N THR A 107 -5.68 1.64 5.31
CA THR A 107 -6.63 1.03 6.25
C THR A 107 -6.68 -0.48 6.00
N ALA A 108 -6.83 -1.25 7.07
CA ALA A 108 -6.93 -2.70 7.01
C ALA A 108 -8.32 -3.16 7.45
N SER A 109 -8.84 -4.19 6.78
CA SER A 109 -10.07 -4.86 7.20
C SER A 109 -9.95 -6.35 6.89
N PHE A 110 -10.73 -7.16 7.60
CA PHE A 110 -10.86 -8.58 7.31
C PHE A 110 -12.34 -8.90 7.05
N ALA A 111 -12.59 -9.97 6.30
CA ALA A 111 -13.91 -10.49 6.07
C ALA A 111 -13.89 -12.01 6.18
N PHE A 112 -14.85 -12.56 6.92
CA PHE A 112 -15.07 -14.00 6.98
C PHE A 112 -15.63 -14.48 5.62
N VAL A 113 -14.94 -15.44 4.99
CA VAL A 113 -15.29 -15.95 3.65
C VAL A 113 -16.20 -17.19 3.74
N GLY A 114 -16.06 -18.00 4.78
CA GLY A 114 -16.87 -19.19 5.00
C GLY A 114 -16.14 -20.26 5.80
N ASP A 115 -16.94 -21.16 6.35
CA ASP A 115 -16.53 -22.38 7.03
C ASP A 115 -17.03 -23.60 6.26
N ALA A 116 -16.19 -24.63 6.15
CA ALA A 116 -16.53 -25.87 5.46
C ALA A 116 -15.96 -27.07 6.22
N THR A 117 -16.76 -28.12 6.33
CA THR A 117 -16.35 -29.43 6.82
C THR A 117 -15.93 -30.33 5.66
N THR A 118 -14.98 -31.23 5.91
CA THR A 118 -14.63 -32.29 4.95
C THR A 118 -15.61 -33.46 4.98
N SER A 119 -16.48 -33.51 6.00
CA SER A 119 -17.60 -34.45 6.11
C SER A 119 -18.91 -33.79 5.64
N ALA A 120 -19.95 -34.57 5.37
CA ALA A 120 -21.27 -34.02 5.03
C ALA A 120 -22.00 -33.38 6.25
N ALA A 121 -21.36 -33.27 7.41
CA ALA A 121 -21.94 -32.71 8.62
C ALA A 121 -21.99 -31.18 8.55
N ALA A 122 -23.13 -30.60 8.90
CA ALA A 122 -23.28 -29.16 9.03
C ALA A 122 -22.55 -28.64 10.27
N ILE A 123 -21.92 -27.48 10.16
CA ILE A 123 -21.29 -26.79 11.28
C ILE A 123 -22.41 -26.25 12.20
N PRO A 124 -22.37 -26.53 13.52
CA PRO A 124 -23.37 -25.99 14.43
C PRO A 124 -23.34 -24.46 14.46
N GLY A 125 -24.50 -23.81 14.56
CA GLY A 125 -24.62 -22.35 14.47
C GLY A 125 -23.81 -21.59 15.53
N GLY A 126 -23.57 -22.19 16.69
CA GLY A 126 -22.71 -21.64 17.73
C GLY A 126 -21.24 -21.56 17.30
N LEU A 127 -20.69 -22.64 16.75
CA LEU A 127 -19.33 -22.65 16.18
C LEU A 127 -19.23 -21.71 14.98
N HIS A 128 -20.21 -21.72 14.07
CA HIS A 128 -20.24 -20.80 12.93
C HIS A 128 -20.16 -19.34 13.36
N THR A 129 -20.95 -18.95 14.37
CA THR A 129 -20.91 -17.57 14.92
C THR A 129 -19.56 -17.26 15.54
N ALA A 130 -18.98 -18.20 16.28
CA ALA A 130 -17.68 -17.99 16.90
C ALA A 130 -16.55 -17.85 15.87
N LEU A 131 -16.57 -18.64 14.79
CA LEU A 131 -15.61 -18.54 13.69
C LEU A 131 -15.64 -17.18 12.97
N GLN A 132 -16.82 -16.55 12.85
CA GLN A 132 -16.93 -15.20 12.28
C GLN A 132 -16.19 -14.14 13.12
N SER A 133 -16.10 -14.34 14.44
CA SER A 133 -15.44 -13.43 15.38
C SER A 133 -14.07 -13.89 15.86
N ALA A 134 -13.64 -15.11 15.48
CA ALA A 134 -12.42 -15.73 16.00
C ALA A 134 -11.17 -15.04 15.45
N LEU A 135 -11.21 -14.55 14.21
CA LEU A 135 -10.12 -13.78 13.64
C LEU A 135 -10.31 -12.30 13.96
N THR A 136 -9.27 -11.67 14.50
CA THR A 136 -9.23 -10.23 14.76
C THR A 136 -7.94 -9.64 14.20
N LEU A 137 -7.99 -8.39 13.75
CA LEU A 137 -6.78 -7.62 13.44
C LEU A 137 -6.24 -7.01 14.73
N GLN A 138 -4.94 -7.19 14.96
CA GLN A 138 -4.23 -6.73 16.15
C GLN A 138 -3.24 -5.63 15.79
N ASN A 139 -3.23 -4.60 16.65
CA ASN A 139 -2.30 -3.47 16.70
C ASN A 139 -1.63 -3.13 15.36
N ASP A 140 -2.38 -2.47 14.49
CA ASP A 140 -1.86 -2.00 13.22
C ASP A 140 -0.79 -0.92 13.44
N SER A 141 0.42 -1.17 12.95
CA SER A 141 1.44 -0.12 12.87
C SER A 141 1.44 0.39 11.44
N PHE A 142 0.80 1.54 11.25
CA PHE A 142 0.80 2.26 9.99
C PHE A 142 1.77 3.44 10.09
N THR A 143 2.76 3.48 9.19
CA THR A 143 3.37 4.73 8.75
C THR A 143 2.69 5.15 7.44
N SER A 144 2.99 6.35 6.93
CA SER A 144 2.36 6.86 5.71
C SER A 144 2.50 5.92 4.50
N ASN A 145 3.58 5.12 4.45
CA ASN A 145 3.94 4.34 3.26
C ASN A 145 4.13 2.86 3.52
N THR A 146 4.12 2.44 4.78
CA THR A 146 4.34 1.03 5.12
C THR A 146 3.56 0.68 6.36
N GLY A 147 3.22 -0.58 6.49
CA GLY A 147 2.70 -1.03 7.77
C GLY A 147 2.73 -2.52 7.93
N THR A 148 2.48 -2.92 9.17
CA THR A 148 2.25 -4.32 9.55
C THR A 148 0.88 -4.43 10.14
N ILE A 149 0.12 -5.39 9.62
CA ILE A 149 -1.19 -5.79 10.11
C ILE A 149 -0.97 -7.16 10.74
N ASN A 150 -1.12 -7.26 12.06
CA ASN A 150 -1.08 -8.54 12.74
C ASN A 150 -2.49 -9.11 12.80
N TRP A 151 -2.62 -10.42 12.73
CA TRP A 151 -3.90 -11.09 12.95
C TRP A 151 -3.77 -12.09 14.10
N ASP A 152 -4.85 -12.23 14.85
CA ASP A 152 -4.99 -13.14 15.98
C ASP A 152 -6.25 -13.97 15.76
N PHE A 153 -6.07 -15.27 15.67
CA PHE A 153 -7.14 -16.25 15.65
C PHE A 153 -7.29 -16.81 17.06
N ASN A 154 -8.47 -16.66 17.64
CA ASN A 154 -8.78 -17.14 18.98
C ASN A 154 -10.20 -17.73 19.00
N LEU A 155 -10.29 -19.06 19.14
CA LEU A 155 -11.55 -19.78 19.18
C LEU A 155 -11.64 -20.62 20.45
N ASP A 156 -12.76 -20.52 21.18
CA ASP A 156 -13.01 -21.37 22.35
C ASP A 156 -13.04 -22.84 21.96
N ASN A 157 -12.12 -23.64 22.55
CA ASN A 157 -12.02 -25.06 22.28
C ASN A 157 -13.30 -25.83 22.69
N GLY A 158 -14.10 -25.29 23.62
CA GLY A 158 -15.38 -25.87 23.99
C GLY A 158 -16.44 -25.85 22.88
N LEU A 159 -16.22 -25.08 21.81
CA LEU A 159 -17.11 -25.01 20.65
C LEU A 159 -16.74 -25.96 19.52
N VAL A 160 -15.63 -26.68 19.60
CA VAL A 160 -15.20 -27.64 18.56
C VAL A 160 -15.34 -29.10 18.98
N GLN A 161 -15.56 -29.34 20.29
CA GLN A 161 -15.84 -30.63 20.91
C GLN A 161 -17.25 -31.13 20.58
N TYR A 162 -17.47 -31.56 19.34
CA TYR A 162 -18.76 -32.10 18.90
C TYR A 162 -18.87 -33.62 18.96
N LEU A 163 -17.78 -34.33 19.27
CA LEU A 163 -17.80 -35.77 19.47
C LEU A 163 -17.01 -36.12 20.74
N ALA A 164 -17.68 -36.74 21.71
CA ALA A 164 -16.99 -37.43 22.78
C ALA A 164 -16.17 -38.60 22.20
N GLU A 165 -15.09 -39.00 22.90
CA GLU A 165 -14.34 -40.20 22.58
C GLU A 165 -15.30 -41.41 22.40
N GLY A 166 -15.47 -41.87 21.15
CA GLY A 166 -16.26 -43.07 20.84
C GLY A 166 -17.65 -42.86 20.22
N GLU A 167 -18.08 -41.64 19.87
CA GLU A 167 -19.27 -41.47 19.03
C GLU A 167 -18.92 -41.54 17.52
N THR A 168 -19.65 -42.37 16.76
CA THR A 168 -19.57 -42.52 15.30
C THR A 168 -20.70 -41.79 14.59
#